data_AF-A0A8G0YLE2-F1
#
_entry.id   AF-A0A8G0YLE2-F1
#
_cell.length_a   1.000
_cell.length_b   1.000
_cell.length_c   1.000
_cell.angle_alpha   90.00
_cell.angle_beta   90.00
_cell.angle_gamma   90.00
#
_symmetry.space_group_name_H-M   'P 1'
#
loop_
_entity.id
_entity.type
_entity.pdbx_description
1 polymer ?
#
loop_
_entity_poly.entity_id
_entity_poly.type
_entity_poly.pdbx_seq_one_letter_code
_entity_poly.pdbx_strand_id
1 'polypeptide(L)'
;NRDNPLSNSAGTLKISGINLVLLNQSNISVWSTNLTGAMRSPVVAELLSNGNFVLKDSKTNGKGGLLWQSFDYPTDTLLPHMKLGLDLKTKNNRFLTSWKNSYDPSSGSLLYKLEMLGLPEFFMWRSGGLVFRSGPWDGFRFGGIPEMERWKFVNIVYNFTENKEEIAFTYRVTTPNVYARMMMNFDGFLQLSTWIPDTLEWNIVWQTSADSCDVYMSCTPNSYCDPNERPYCNCIKGFEPRSGALDNTYTECIRKTQLRCNGDGFFWLRNMKLPDTSGAIVDKRIGLKECEDRCIEDCNCTAFANTNVQDGGSGCVLWTSELADIRRFANAGQDLYVRLAAVDL
;
A
#
# COMPACT_ATOMS: atom_id res chain seq x y z
N ASN A 1 -7.82 14.92 -17.49
CA ASN A 1 -9.07 15.68 -17.24
C ASN A 1 -10.25 14.76 -16.86
N ARG A 2 -10.02 13.74 -16.04
CA ARG A 2 -11.04 12.71 -15.75
C ARG A 2 -12.31 13.25 -15.08
N ASP A 3 -12.16 14.28 -14.24
CA ASP A 3 -13.26 14.98 -13.56
C ASP A 3 -13.64 16.31 -14.24
N ASN A 4 -13.05 16.61 -15.40
CA ASN A 4 -13.31 17.82 -16.18
C ASN A 4 -13.48 17.44 -17.68
N PRO A 5 -14.56 16.74 -18.04
CA PRO A 5 -14.78 16.24 -19.39
C PRO A 5 -15.03 17.38 -20.39
N LEU A 6 -14.66 17.15 -21.65
CA LEU A 6 -15.13 17.98 -22.75
C LEU A 6 -16.59 17.63 -23.04
N SER A 7 -17.47 18.63 -23.18
CA SER A 7 -18.90 18.40 -23.36
C SER A 7 -19.29 17.93 -24.77
N ASN A 8 -18.37 17.96 -25.73
CA ASN A 8 -18.59 17.52 -27.11
C ASN A 8 -17.26 17.10 -27.78
N SER A 9 -17.32 16.79 -29.09
CA SER A 9 -16.18 16.32 -29.87
C SER A 9 -15.12 17.38 -30.19
N ALA A 10 -15.28 18.63 -29.74
CA ALA A 10 -14.33 19.71 -29.99
C ALA A 10 -13.44 19.94 -28.77
N GLY A 11 -12.16 19.59 -28.91
CA GLY A 11 -11.13 19.83 -27.90
C GLY A 11 -9.78 20.12 -28.55
N THR A 12 -9.01 21.02 -27.95
CA THR A 12 -7.65 21.33 -28.41
C THR A 12 -6.67 21.23 -27.25
N LEU A 13 -5.70 20.32 -27.37
CA LEU A 13 -4.55 20.24 -26.47
C LEU A 13 -3.38 20.99 -27.10
N LYS A 14 -2.84 21.99 -26.42
CA LYS A 14 -1.69 22.77 -26.90
C LYS A 14 -0.84 23.32 -25.77
N ILE A 15 0.35 23.78 -26.11
CA ILE A 15 1.18 24.58 -25.21
C ILE A 15 0.71 26.03 -25.26
N SER A 16 0.49 26.63 -24.09
CA SER A 16 0.11 28.04 -23.93
C SER A 16 1.00 28.68 -22.86
N GLY A 17 1.93 29.54 -23.29
CA GLY A 17 3.01 30.01 -22.42
C GLY A 17 3.93 28.85 -22.02
N ILE A 18 4.02 28.58 -20.72
CA ILE A 18 4.82 27.48 -20.16
C ILE A 18 3.98 26.27 -19.75
N ASN A 19 2.67 26.30 -20.01
CA ASN A 19 1.72 25.29 -19.56
C ASN A 19 1.19 24.46 -20.72
N LEU A 20 0.85 23.21 -20.41
CA LEU A 20 0.02 22.38 -21.28
C LEU A 20 -1.44 22.63 -20.92
N VAL A 21 -2.25 22.97 -21.93
CA VAL A 21 -3.65 23.38 -21.73
C VAL A 21 -4.58 22.62 -22.66
N LEU A 22 -5.67 22.10 -22.10
CA LEU A 22 -6.80 21.52 -22.82
C LEU A 22 -7.95 22.54 -22.86
N LEU A 23 -8.38 22.91 -24.05
CA LEU A 23 -9.44 23.90 -24.31
C LEU A 23 -10.70 23.23 -24.89
N ASN A 24 -11.87 23.74 -24.56
CA ASN A 24 -13.15 23.38 -25.20
C ASN A 24 -13.43 24.22 -26.48
N GLN A 25 -14.61 24.04 -27.10
CA GLN A 25 -14.96 24.79 -28.32
C GLN A 25 -14.99 26.32 -28.16
N SER A 26 -15.21 26.81 -26.94
CA SER A 26 -15.27 28.24 -26.62
C SER A 26 -13.90 28.80 -26.23
N ASN A 27 -12.80 28.05 -26.45
CA ASN A 27 -11.45 28.37 -26.00
C ASN A 27 -11.31 28.55 -24.48
N ILE A 28 -12.21 27.97 -23.69
CA ILE A 28 -12.14 27.97 -22.23
C ILE A 28 -11.31 26.75 -21.80
N SER A 29 -10.37 26.96 -20.86
CA SER A 29 -9.57 25.87 -20.30
C SER A 29 -10.41 24.96 -19.43
N VAL A 30 -10.44 23.67 -19.79
CA VAL A 30 -11.07 22.60 -18.99
C VAL A 30 -10.05 21.87 -18.11
N TRP A 31 -8.78 21.90 -18.50
CA TRP A 31 -7.68 21.35 -17.72
C TRP A 31 -6.37 22.03 -18.13
N SER A 32 -5.45 22.18 -17.21
CA SER A 32 -4.09 22.63 -17.49
C SER A 32 -3.10 22.13 -16.45
N THR A 33 -1.82 22.14 -16.81
CA THR A 33 -0.75 22.11 -15.82
C THR A 33 -0.73 23.43 -15.05
N ASN A 34 -0.32 23.40 -13.78
CA ASN A 34 -0.29 24.58 -12.91
C ASN A 34 1.15 25.04 -12.65
N LEU A 35 1.90 25.36 -13.72
CA LEU A 35 3.27 25.86 -13.61
C LEU A 35 3.27 27.38 -13.48
N THR A 36 4.02 27.88 -12.50
CA THR A 36 4.23 29.31 -12.24
C THR A 36 5.69 29.67 -12.46
N GLY A 37 5.94 30.87 -12.99
CA GLY A 37 7.29 31.38 -13.27
C GLY A 37 7.48 31.88 -14.70
N ALA A 38 8.49 32.72 -14.90
CA ALA A 38 8.87 33.21 -16.22
C ALA A 38 9.97 32.30 -16.80
N MET A 39 9.64 31.45 -17.77
CA MET A 39 10.66 30.75 -18.54
C MET A 39 11.09 31.53 -19.77
N ARG A 40 12.40 31.49 -20.03
CA ARG A 40 13.02 32.12 -21.20
C ARG A 40 13.18 31.15 -22.39
N SER A 41 12.98 29.85 -22.18
CA SER A 41 13.20 28.80 -23.18
C SER A 41 11.89 28.24 -23.72
N PRO A 42 11.85 27.75 -24.98
CA PRO A 42 10.72 27.00 -25.51
C PRO A 42 10.46 25.73 -24.69
N VAL A 43 9.19 25.40 -24.51
CA VAL A 43 8.73 24.20 -23.78
C VAL A 43 8.27 23.14 -24.78
N VAL A 44 8.54 21.88 -24.49
CA VAL A 44 8.19 20.73 -25.34
C VAL A 44 7.38 19.72 -24.52
N ALA A 45 6.29 19.24 -25.12
CA ALA A 45 5.53 18.10 -24.61
C ALA A 45 5.95 16.83 -25.35
N GLU A 46 6.27 15.76 -24.63
CA GLU A 46 6.80 14.51 -25.20
C GLU A 46 6.20 13.30 -24.49
N LEU A 47 5.83 12.27 -25.26
CA LEU A 47 5.46 10.96 -24.71
C LEU A 47 6.68 10.04 -24.75
N LEU A 48 7.20 9.68 -23.58
CA LEU A 48 8.35 8.79 -23.45
C LEU A 48 7.96 7.33 -23.70
N SER A 49 8.95 6.49 -24.01
CA SER A 49 8.75 5.06 -24.33
C SER A 49 8.14 4.24 -23.18
N ASN A 50 8.25 4.70 -21.94
CA ASN A 50 7.61 4.07 -20.78
C ASN A 50 6.17 4.54 -20.53
N GLY A 51 5.61 5.38 -21.41
CA GLY A 51 4.27 5.96 -21.28
C GLY A 51 4.21 7.24 -20.43
N ASN A 52 5.33 7.73 -19.90
CA ASN A 52 5.35 8.99 -19.17
C ASN A 52 5.20 10.16 -20.14
N PHE A 53 4.12 10.92 -20.00
CA PHE A 53 3.90 12.13 -20.78
C PHE A 53 4.46 13.32 -20.02
N VAL A 54 5.46 13.98 -20.60
CA VAL A 54 6.27 14.99 -19.92
C VAL A 54 6.18 16.34 -20.60
N LEU A 55 6.27 17.39 -19.78
CA LEU A 55 6.50 18.76 -20.22
C LEU A 55 7.88 19.19 -19.73
N LYS A 56 8.77 19.57 -20.66
CA LYS A 56 10.17 19.90 -20.34
C LYS A 56 10.70 21.11 -21.10
N ASP A 57 11.75 21.73 -20.57
CA ASP A 57 12.52 22.75 -21.27
C ASP A 57 13.25 22.13 -22.47
N SER A 58 13.10 22.73 -23.65
CA SER A 58 13.78 22.30 -24.88
C SER A 58 15.31 22.34 -24.82
N LYS A 59 15.90 23.21 -23.98
CA LYS A 59 17.36 23.43 -23.94
C LYS A 59 18.07 22.62 -22.88
N THR A 60 17.34 22.09 -21.90
CA THR A 60 17.92 21.45 -20.71
C THR A 60 17.73 19.95 -20.81
N ASN A 61 18.78 19.24 -21.23
CA ASN A 61 18.74 17.78 -21.30
C ASN A 61 18.76 17.15 -19.90
N GLY A 62 17.90 16.14 -19.66
CA GLY A 62 17.86 15.37 -18.42
C GLY A 62 16.85 15.87 -17.37
N LYS A 63 16.99 15.39 -16.12
CA LYS A 63 16.02 15.66 -15.03
C LYS A 63 15.91 17.14 -14.64
N GLY A 64 16.95 17.95 -14.88
CA GLY A 64 16.96 19.38 -14.54
C GLY A 64 16.05 20.24 -15.41
N GLY A 65 15.51 19.70 -16.52
CA GLY A 65 14.57 20.39 -17.40
C GLY A 65 13.11 19.95 -17.29
N LEU A 66 12.79 18.97 -16.43
CA LEU A 66 11.44 18.43 -16.30
C LEU A 66 10.54 19.37 -15.49
N LEU A 67 9.42 19.80 -16.06
CA LEU A 67 8.50 20.76 -15.45
C LEU A 67 7.25 20.06 -14.91
N TRP A 68 6.74 19.09 -15.65
CA TRP A 68 5.57 18.32 -15.29
C TRP A 68 5.67 16.92 -15.90
N GLN A 69 5.10 15.92 -15.23
CA GLN A 69 5.02 14.55 -15.76
C GLN A 69 3.71 13.86 -15.35
N SER A 70 3.13 13.07 -16.26
CA SER A 70 1.90 12.32 -15.98
C SER A 70 2.11 11.27 -14.89
N PHE A 71 3.32 10.75 -14.73
CA PHE A 71 3.66 9.78 -13.68
C PHE A 71 3.51 10.33 -12.24
N ASP A 72 3.43 11.65 -12.06
CA ASP A 72 3.12 12.27 -10.76
C ASP A 72 1.62 12.40 -10.48
N TYR A 73 0.78 12.14 -11.48
CA TYR A 73 -0.68 12.26 -11.42
C TYR A 73 -1.35 10.99 -11.98
N PRO A 74 -1.11 9.81 -11.38
CA PRO A 74 -1.78 8.57 -11.77
C PRO A 74 -3.31 8.69 -11.73
N THR A 75 -3.98 7.89 -12.56
CA THR A 75 -5.44 7.70 -12.50
C THR A 75 -5.76 6.52 -11.60
N ASP A 76 -6.06 5.38 -12.19
CA ASP A 76 -6.40 4.10 -11.57
C ASP A 76 -5.28 3.06 -11.76
N THR A 77 -4.25 3.38 -12.55
CA THR A 77 -3.27 2.42 -13.02
C THR A 77 -1.84 2.86 -12.68
N LEU A 78 -1.05 1.91 -12.16
CA LEU A 78 0.40 1.99 -12.01
C LEU A 78 1.07 1.18 -13.13
N LEU A 79 1.77 1.85 -14.02
CA LEU A 79 2.58 1.24 -15.09
C LEU A 79 4.00 0.90 -14.62
N PRO A 80 4.75 0.06 -15.36
CA PRO A 80 6.16 -0.18 -15.07
C PRO A 80 6.95 1.14 -14.98
N HIS A 81 7.85 1.24 -14.01
CA HIS A 81 8.67 2.43 -13.68
C HIS A 81 7.93 3.59 -13.01
N MET A 82 6.60 3.57 -12.92
CA MET A 82 5.87 4.54 -12.09
C MET A 82 6.21 4.31 -10.61
N LYS A 83 6.02 5.36 -9.81
CA LYS A 83 6.19 5.32 -8.36
C LYS A 83 4.84 5.52 -7.70
N LEU A 84 4.47 4.60 -6.82
CA LEU A 84 3.29 4.70 -5.97
C LEU A 84 3.75 5.02 -4.56
N GLY A 85 3.28 6.10 -3.97
CA GLY A 85 3.71 6.58 -2.66
C GLY A 85 4.21 8.02 -2.67
N LEU A 86 4.98 8.37 -1.64
CA LEU A 86 5.30 9.74 -1.27
C LEU A 86 6.63 10.23 -1.87
N ASP A 87 6.57 11.35 -2.57
CA ASP A 87 7.74 12.17 -2.86
C ASP A 87 8.03 13.11 -1.68
N LEU A 88 9.16 12.93 -0.99
CA LEU A 88 9.44 13.70 0.22
C LEU A 88 9.87 15.14 -0.07
N LYS A 89 10.34 15.43 -1.29
CA LYS A 89 10.77 16.78 -1.71
C LYS A 89 9.56 17.64 -2.06
N THR A 90 8.63 17.10 -2.86
CA THR A 90 7.43 17.83 -3.32
C THR A 90 6.22 17.65 -2.39
N LYS A 91 6.30 16.70 -1.45
CA LYS A 91 5.17 16.25 -0.60
C LYS A 91 4.01 15.67 -1.39
N ASN A 92 4.20 15.35 -2.67
CA ASN A 92 3.18 14.72 -3.49
C ASN A 92 3.07 13.22 -3.15
N ASN A 93 1.89 12.78 -2.75
CA ASN A 93 1.58 11.36 -2.56
C ASN A 93 0.88 10.85 -3.81
N ARG A 94 1.54 9.98 -4.56
CA ARG A 94 1.02 9.37 -5.78
C ARG A 94 0.22 8.13 -5.41
N PHE A 95 -1.07 8.13 -5.67
CA PHE A 95 -2.01 7.06 -5.30
C PHE A 95 -2.96 6.71 -6.44
N LEU A 96 -3.65 5.57 -6.36
CA LEU A 96 -4.61 5.16 -7.38
C LEU A 96 -6.04 5.50 -6.96
N THR A 97 -6.84 5.98 -7.89
CA THR A 97 -8.28 6.22 -7.73
C THR A 97 -9.02 5.48 -8.83
N SER A 98 -9.93 4.57 -8.49
CA SER A 98 -10.69 3.80 -9.48
C SER A 98 -11.48 4.69 -10.42
N TRP A 99 -11.87 4.16 -11.57
CA TRP A 99 -12.99 4.75 -12.32
C TRP A 99 -14.29 4.63 -11.54
N LYS A 100 -15.27 5.45 -11.91
CA LYS A 100 -16.60 5.40 -11.30
C LYS A 100 -17.37 4.15 -11.71
N ASN A 101 -17.22 3.73 -12.96
CA ASN A 101 -17.71 2.46 -13.49
C ASN A 101 -16.98 2.13 -14.81
N SER A 102 -17.45 1.13 -15.55
CA SER A 102 -16.82 0.65 -16.79
C SER A 102 -16.82 1.65 -17.97
N TYR A 103 -17.67 2.68 -17.93
CA TYR A 103 -17.84 3.65 -19.03
C TYR A 103 -17.61 5.11 -18.60
N ASP A 104 -17.53 5.38 -17.29
CA ASP A 104 -17.29 6.71 -16.72
C ASP A 104 -15.91 6.77 -16.04
N PRO A 105 -14.90 7.40 -16.67
CA PRO A 105 -13.54 7.48 -16.14
C PRO A 105 -13.37 8.51 -15.02
N SER A 106 -14.42 9.25 -14.64
CA SER A 106 -14.36 10.14 -13.48
C SER A 106 -13.94 9.39 -12.21
N SER A 107 -13.49 10.15 -11.22
CA SER A 107 -13.01 9.60 -9.95
C SER A 107 -14.10 8.79 -9.25
N GLY A 108 -13.85 7.50 -9.08
CA GLY A 108 -14.72 6.57 -8.36
C GLY A 108 -14.57 6.67 -6.85
N SER A 109 -15.18 5.73 -6.13
CA SER A 109 -15.19 5.71 -4.67
C SER A 109 -13.99 5.01 -4.03
N LEU A 110 -13.14 4.35 -4.83
CA LEU A 110 -12.02 3.57 -4.34
C LEU A 110 -10.70 4.31 -4.48
N LEU A 111 -9.90 4.27 -3.41
CA LEU A 111 -8.58 4.90 -3.31
C LEU A 111 -7.59 3.88 -2.78
N TYR A 112 -6.38 3.85 -3.32
CA TYR A 112 -5.27 3.05 -2.78
C TYR A 112 -4.00 3.87 -2.65
N LYS A 113 -3.61 4.13 -1.41
CA LYS A 113 -2.67 5.18 -1.04
C LYS A 113 -1.76 4.72 0.10
N LEU A 114 -0.52 5.22 0.07
CA LEU A 114 0.46 5.02 1.13
C LEU A 114 0.19 5.99 2.30
N GLU A 115 0.20 5.48 3.52
CA GLU A 115 0.16 6.26 4.76
C GLU A 115 1.39 5.97 5.64
N MET A 116 1.73 6.94 6.49
CA MET A 116 2.92 6.95 7.35
C MET A 116 2.52 7.07 8.82
N LEU A 117 1.63 6.18 9.30
CA LEU A 117 1.11 6.20 10.68
C LEU A 117 1.96 5.41 11.68
N GLY A 118 3.00 4.73 11.18
CA GLY A 118 4.03 4.01 11.92
C GLY A 118 5.09 3.56 10.92
N LEU A 119 4.98 2.31 10.47
CA LEU A 119 5.66 1.89 9.25
C LEU A 119 4.89 2.41 8.01
N PRO A 120 5.55 2.57 6.84
CA PRO A 120 4.86 2.85 5.60
C PRO A 120 3.93 1.69 5.21
N GLU A 121 2.64 1.96 5.03
CA GLU A 121 1.64 0.95 4.67
C GLU A 121 0.71 1.44 3.58
N PHE A 122 0.32 0.55 2.67
CA PHE A 122 -0.72 0.85 1.69
C PHE A 122 -2.08 0.41 2.19
N PHE A 123 -3.05 1.31 2.03
CA PHE A 123 -4.42 1.12 2.45
C PHE A 123 -5.35 1.33 1.26
N MET A 124 -6.48 0.63 1.27
CA MET A 124 -7.57 0.79 0.32
C MET A 124 -8.80 1.32 1.05
N TRP A 125 -9.37 2.41 0.55
CA TRP A 125 -10.62 2.97 1.05
C TRP A 125 -11.72 2.86 0.00
N ARG A 126 -12.95 2.67 0.46
CA ARG A 126 -14.18 2.77 -0.33
C ARG A 126 -15.10 3.78 0.34
N SER A 127 -15.37 4.90 -0.34
CA SER A 127 -16.24 5.97 0.18
C SER A 127 -15.85 6.47 1.59
N GLY A 128 -14.55 6.50 1.89
CA GLY A 128 -14.00 6.91 3.19
C GLY A 128 -13.87 5.79 4.23
N GLY A 129 -14.53 4.64 4.04
CA GLY A 129 -14.35 3.45 4.88
C GLY A 129 -13.11 2.66 4.45
N LEU A 130 -12.28 2.22 5.39
CA LEU A 130 -11.12 1.39 5.10
C LEU A 130 -11.55 -0.05 4.85
N VAL A 131 -11.11 -0.66 3.75
CA VAL A 131 -11.55 -1.99 3.32
C VAL A 131 -10.42 -3.01 3.19
N PHE A 132 -9.19 -2.56 2.98
CA PHE A 132 -8.02 -3.44 2.88
C PHE A 132 -6.76 -2.72 3.34
N ARG A 133 -5.86 -3.45 4.00
CA ARG A 133 -4.52 -2.99 4.39
C ARG A 133 -3.48 -3.98 3.86
N SER A 134 -2.54 -3.47 3.09
CA SER A 134 -1.46 -4.27 2.48
C SER A 134 -0.40 -4.68 3.48
N GLY A 135 -0.36 -4.05 4.66
CA GLY A 135 0.69 -4.23 5.65
C GLY A 135 1.96 -3.44 5.30
N PRO A 136 2.93 -3.41 6.23
CA PRO A 136 4.22 -2.79 6.00
C PRO A 136 5.07 -3.62 5.02
N TRP A 137 6.06 -2.96 4.43
CA TRP A 137 7.12 -3.63 3.67
C TRP A 137 8.07 -4.36 4.63
N ASP A 138 8.21 -5.68 4.47
CA ASP A 138 9.02 -6.55 5.33
C ASP A 138 10.47 -6.72 4.84
N GLY A 139 10.93 -5.88 3.92
CA GLY A 139 12.22 -6.04 3.23
C GLY A 139 12.10 -6.82 1.92
N PHE A 140 11.07 -7.65 1.77
CA PHE A 140 10.89 -8.52 0.62
C PHE A 140 9.54 -8.36 -0.08
N ARG A 141 8.46 -8.03 0.65
CA ARG A 141 7.09 -7.89 0.17
C ARG A 141 6.27 -6.99 1.11
N PHE A 142 5.05 -6.66 0.71
CA PHE A 142 4.05 -6.16 1.66
C PHE A 142 3.41 -7.34 2.41
N GLY A 143 3.34 -7.27 3.74
CA GLY A 143 2.95 -8.42 4.58
C GLY A 143 1.55 -8.99 4.31
N GLY A 144 0.63 -8.20 3.77
CA GLY A 144 -0.72 -8.58 3.35
C GLY A 144 -0.82 -9.03 1.88
N ILE A 145 0.29 -9.12 1.15
CA ILE A 145 0.34 -9.56 -0.26
C ILE A 145 1.43 -10.63 -0.44
N PRO A 146 1.24 -11.84 0.12
CA PRO A 146 2.24 -12.89 0.05
C PRO A 146 2.51 -13.37 -1.40
N GLU A 147 1.57 -13.17 -2.32
CA GLU A 147 1.71 -13.56 -3.74
C GLU A 147 2.78 -12.77 -4.49
N MET A 148 3.26 -11.65 -3.95
CA MET A 148 4.36 -10.86 -4.53
C MET A 148 5.59 -11.72 -4.82
N GLU A 149 5.85 -12.75 -4.02
CA GLU A 149 6.98 -13.67 -4.24
C GLU A 149 6.93 -14.39 -5.59
N ARG A 150 5.72 -14.57 -6.14
CA ARG A 150 5.47 -15.28 -7.39
C ARG A 150 5.55 -14.36 -8.61
N TRP A 151 5.55 -13.04 -8.44
CA TRP A 151 5.54 -12.09 -9.57
C TRP A 151 6.80 -12.20 -10.43
N LYS A 152 7.93 -12.66 -9.87
CA LYS A 152 9.14 -12.97 -10.64
C LYS A 152 8.91 -14.03 -11.72
N PHE A 153 7.99 -14.97 -11.51
CA PHE A 153 7.68 -16.03 -12.48
C PHE A 153 6.90 -15.51 -13.70
N VAL A 154 6.36 -14.29 -13.61
CA VAL A 154 5.74 -13.57 -14.74
C VAL A 154 6.59 -12.37 -15.19
N ASN A 155 7.91 -12.43 -14.97
CA ASN A 155 8.89 -11.42 -15.40
C ASN A 155 8.68 -10.04 -14.77
N ILE A 156 8.10 -9.97 -13.57
CA ILE A 156 7.91 -8.73 -12.84
C ILE A 156 8.88 -8.69 -11.65
N VAL A 157 9.71 -7.66 -11.63
CA VAL A 157 10.58 -7.33 -10.48
C VAL A 157 10.09 -6.04 -9.86
N TYR A 158 10.20 -5.92 -8.55
CA TYR A 158 9.68 -4.78 -7.82
C TYR A 158 10.64 -4.37 -6.71
N ASN A 159 10.46 -3.15 -6.24
CA ASN A 159 11.21 -2.62 -5.12
C ASN A 159 10.34 -1.64 -4.33
N PHE A 160 10.59 -1.58 -3.03
CA PHE A 160 10.12 -0.51 -2.18
C PHE A 160 11.32 0.34 -1.76
N THR A 161 11.30 1.60 -2.17
CA THR A 161 12.36 2.56 -1.83
C THR A 161 11.88 3.37 -0.64
N GLU A 162 12.66 3.39 0.43
CA GLU A 162 12.44 4.27 1.58
C GLU A 162 13.76 4.98 1.91
N ASN A 163 13.87 6.25 1.52
CA ASN A 163 15.06 7.06 1.76
C ASN A 163 14.67 8.54 1.96
N LYS A 164 15.66 9.44 2.01
CA LYS A 164 15.45 10.88 2.23
C LYS A 164 14.72 11.62 1.10
N GLU A 165 14.54 10.98 -0.06
CA GLU A 165 13.95 11.58 -1.25
C GLU A 165 12.53 11.08 -1.50
N GLU A 166 12.27 9.79 -1.24
CA GLU A 166 10.99 9.17 -1.51
C GLU A 166 10.72 7.94 -0.63
N ILE A 167 9.43 7.66 -0.47
CA ILE A 167 8.90 6.44 0.12
C ILE A 167 7.89 5.88 -0.87
N ALA A 168 8.33 4.97 -1.73
CA ALA A 168 7.53 4.55 -2.88
C ALA A 168 7.79 3.12 -3.33
N PHE A 169 6.70 2.47 -3.74
CA PHE A 169 6.71 1.21 -4.47
C PHE A 169 6.88 1.45 -5.97
N THR A 170 7.66 0.60 -6.61
CA THR A 170 7.80 0.56 -8.07
C THR A 170 8.00 -0.86 -8.55
N TYR A 171 7.63 -1.13 -9.79
CA TYR A 171 7.91 -2.41 -10.45
C TYR A 171 8.36 -2.20 -11.89
N ARG A 172 9.00 -3.22 -12.45
CA ARG A 172 9.50 -3.27 -13.83
C ARG A 172 9.19 -4.63 -14.43
N VAL A 173 9.07 -4.66 -15.74
CA VAL A 173 8.99 -5.88 -16.52
C VAL A 173 10.37 -6.16 -17.11
N THR A 174 10.90 -7.36 -16.88
CA THR A 174 12.27 -7.71 -17.29
C THR A 174 12.35 -8.29 -18.70
N THR A 175 11.22 -8.70 -19.26
CA THR A 175 11.14 -9.33 -20.58
C THR A 175 10.54 -8.36 -21.60
N PRO A 176 11.17 -8.18 -22.78
CA PRO A 176 10.61 -7.36 -23.85
C PRO A 176 9.22 -7.87 -24.28
N ASN A 177 8.38 -6.96 -24.80
CA ASN A 177 7.06 -7.26 -25.34
C ASN A 177 6.06 -7.90 -24.35
N VAL A 178 6.35 -7.88 -23.05
CA VAL A 178 5.41 -8.23 -22.00
C VAL A 178 4.82 -6.95 -21.43
N TYR A 179 3.50 -6.82 -21.49
CA TYR A 179 2.79 -5.70 -20.87
C TYR A 179 2.23 -6.15 -19.53
N ALA A 180 2.52 -5.38 -18.49
CA ALA A 180 1.96 -5.58 -17.16
C ALA A 180 1.39 -4.25 -16.66
N ARG A 181 0.31 -4.34 -15.88
CA ARG A 181 -0.28 -3.18 -15.21
C ARG A 181 -0.85 -3.56 -13.86
N MET A 182 -0.71 -2.68 -12.88
CA MET A 182 -1.43 -2.77 -11.62
C MET A 182 -2.55 -1.73 -11.64
N MET A 183 -3.81 -2.15 -11.53
CA MET A 183 -4.98 -1.29 -11.69
C MET A 183 -5.92 -1.43 -10.49
N MET A 184 -6.41 -0.31 -9.98
CA MET A 184 -7.59 -0.26 -9.13
C MET A 184 -8.84 -0.27 -10.00
N ASN A 185 -9.53 -1.40 -10.09
CA ASN A 185 -10.76 -1.48 -10.88
C ASN A 185 -11.95 -0.86 -10.13
N PHE A 186 -13.06 -0.61 -10.85
CA PHE A 186 -14.27 -0.02 -10.25
C PHE A 186 -15.04 -1.02 -9.35
N ASP A 187 -14.77 -2.33 -9.46
CA ASP A 187 -15.42 -3.39 -8.69
C ASP A 187 -14.91 -3.51 -7.25
N GLY A 188 -13.75 -2.90 -6.92
CA GLY A 188 -13.17 -2.96 -5.57
C GLY A 188 -11.88 -3.75 -5.45
N PHE A 189 -11.23 -4.07 -6.56
CA PHE A 189 -10.03 -4.88 -6.55
C PHE A 189 -8.83 -4.12 -7.09
N LEU A 190 -7.72 -4.21 -6.36
CA LEU A 190 -6.40 -3.91 -6.91
C LEU A 190 -5.89 -5.17 -7.61
N GLN A 191 -5.67 -5.07 -8.92
CA GLN A 191 -5.31 -6.20 -9.78
C GLN A 191 -3.95 -5.96 -10.42
N LEU A 192 -3.07 -6.96 -10.38
CA LEU A 192 -1.90 -7.03 -11.23
C LEU A 192 -2.21 -7.98 -12.39
N SER A 193 -2.10 -7.49 -13.62
CA SER A 193 -2.41 -8.26 -14.82
C SER A 193 -1.30 -8.17 -15.86
N THR A 194 -1.16 -9.23 -16.65
CA THR A 194 -0.28 -9.30 -17.83
C THR A 194 -1.10 -9.49 -19.09
N TRP A 195 -0.68 -8.88 -20.19
CA TRP A 195 -1.34 -9.05 -21.49
C TRP A 195 -0.95 -10.38 -22.14
N ILE A 196 -1.93 -11.15 -22.61
CA ILE A 196 -1.70 -12.36 -23.41
C ILE A 196 -2.02 -12.04 -24.88
N PRO A 197 -1.02 -11.98 -25.78
CA PRO A 197 -1.25 -11.70 -27.20
C PRO A 197 -2.15 -12.73 -27.89
N ASP A 198 -2.04 -14.01 -27.52
CA ASP A 198 -2.76 -15.10 -28.20
C ASP A 198 -4.28 -15.05 -27.97
N THR A 199 -4.71 -14.62 -26.77
CA THR A 199 -6.14 -14.52 -26.41
C THR A 199 -6.67 -13.08 -26.43
N LEU A 200 -5.80 -12.09 -26.66
CA LEU A 200 -6.11 -10.66 -26.67
C LEU A 200 -6.80 -10.21 -25.36
N GLU A 201 -6.34 -10.72 -24.23
CA GLU A 201 -6.93 -10.43 -22.93
C GLU A 201 -5.89 -10.13 -21.84
N TRP A 202 -6.35 -9.47 -20.78
CA TRP A 202 -5.56 -9.27 -19.57
C TRP A 202 -5.71 -10.48 -18.66
N ASN A 203 -4.65 -11.26 -18.52
CA ASN A 203 -4.57 -12.33 -17.53
C ASN A 203 -4.27 -11.74 -16.15
N ILE A 204 -5.15 -11.99 -15.18
CA ILE A 204 -4.99 -11.56 -13.80
C ILE A 204 -3.95 -12.46 -13.13
N VAL A 205 -2.79 -11.90 -12.81
CA VAL A 205 -1.70 -12.59 -12.09
C VAL A 205 -2.02 -12.65 -10.60
N TRP A 206 -2.55 -11.55 -10.08
CA TRP A 206 -2.92 -11.40 -8.68
C TRP A 206 -4.01 -10.34 -8.56
N GLN A 207 -4.88 -10.49 -7.58
CA GLN A 207 -5.80 -9.44 -7.16
C GLN A 207 -6.00 -9.50 -5.65
N THR A 208 -6.31 -8.37 -5.03
CA THR A 208 -6.81 -8.36 -3.66
C THR A 208 -8.04 -9.24 -3.56
N SER A 209 -8.15 -10.03 -2.49
CA SER A 209 -9.33 -10.86 -2.27
C SER A 209 -10.41 -10.10 -1.51
N ALA A 210 -11.68 -10.43 -1.78
CA ALA A 210 -12.78 -10.11 -0.88
C ALA A 210 -13.02 -11.23 0.15
N ASP A 211 -12.08 -12.18 0.27
CA ASP A 211 -12.13 -13.23 1.28
C ASP A 211 -12.18 -12.65 2.68
N SER A 212 -12.81 -13.39 3.58
CA SER A 212 -13.12 -12.97 4.95
C SER A 212 -11.92 -12.68 5.85
N CYS A 213 -10.68 -12.86 5.41
CA CYS A 213 -9.48 -12.51 6.20
C CYS A 213 -8.65 -11.37 5.59
N ASP A 214 -8.99 -10.91 4.38
CA ASP A 214 -8.32 -9.76 3.75
C ASP A 214 -9.06 -8.45 3.97
N VAL A 215 -10.36 -8.53 4.28
CA VAL A 215 -11.15 -7.35 4.66
C VAL A 215 -10.54 -6.76 5.94
N TYR A 216 -10.33 -5.45 5.92
CA TYR A 216 -9.76 -4.75 7.06
C TYR A 216 -10.59 -4.99 8.33
N MET A 217 -9.93 -5.39 9.42
CA MET A 217 -10.56 -5.72 10.70
C MET A 217 -11.69 -6.77 10.60
N SER A 218 -11.51 -7.81 9.78
CA SER A 218 -12.43 -8.96 9.77
C SER A 218 -12.61 -9.65 11.12
N CYS A 219 -11.60 -9.57 11.97
CA CYS A 219 -11.64 -10.07 13.35
C CYS A 219 -11.41 -8.91 14.33
N THR A 220 -11.93 -9.07 15.55
CA THR A 220 -11.83 -8.07 16.63
C THR A 220 -10.37 -7.88 17.08
N PRO A 221 -10.03 -6.76 17.74
CA PRO A 221 -8.69 -6.57 18.29
C PRO A 221 -8.24 -7.72 19.20
N ASN A 222 -6.93 -7.98 19.21
CA ASN A 222 -6.27 -9.09 19.90
C ASN A 222 -6.71 -10.50 19.45
N SER A 223 -7.23 -10.59 18.23
CA SER A 223 -7.51 -11.84 17.53
C SER A 223 -6.86 -11.83 16.15
N TYR A 224 -6.74 -13.00 15.52
CA TYR A 224 -6.25 -13.14 14.16
C TYR A 224 -7.20 -13.97 13.31
N CYS A 225 -7.24 -13.68 12.02
CA CYS A 225 -7.99 -14.45 11.04
C CYS A 225 -7.14 -15.58 10.46
N ASP A 226 -7.62 -16.82 10.50
CA ASP A 226 -7.04 -17.97 9.81
C ASP A 226 -8.08 -18.57 8.85
N PRO A 227 -7.87 -18.52 7.52
CA PRO A 227 -8.83 -19.06 6.56
C PRO A 227 -9.03 -20.58 6.68
N ASN A 228 -8.11 -21.30 7.33
CA ASN A 228 -8.14 -22.75 7.49
C ASN A 228 -8.89 -23.21 8.76
N GLU A 229 -9.27 -22.28 9.64
CA GLU A 229 -9.96 -22.60 10.89
C GLU A 229 -11.45 -22.22 10.83
N ARG A 230 -12.27 -22.84 11.68
CA ARG A 230 -13.69 -22.51 11.84
C ARG A 230 -14.00 -22.45 13.35
N PRO A 231 -14.41 -21.28 13.90
CA PRO A 231 -14.55 -19.98 13.22
C PRO A 231 -13.21 -19.46 12.66
N TYR A 232 -13.26 -18.56 11.68
CA TYR A 232 -12.04 -17.99 11.08
C TYR A 232 -11.24 -17.13 12.07
N CYS A 233 -11.93 -16.46 13.00
CA CYS A 233 -11.34 -15.56 13.96
C CYS A 233 -10.97 -16.31 15.24
N ASN A 234 -9.71 -16.15 15.65
CA ASN A 234 -9.14 -16.83 16.80
C ASN A 234 -8.52 -15.82 17.76
N CYS A 235 -8.90 -15.88 19.04
CA CYS A 235 -8.19 -15.10 20.06
C CYS A 235 -6.73 -15.53 20.13
N ILE A 236 -5.83 -14.57 20.29
CA ILE A 236 -4.41 -14.84 20.51
C ILE A 236 -4.26 -15.70 21.79
N LYS A 237 -3.27 -16.61 21.83
CA LYS A 237 -2.98 -17.37 23.06
C LYS A 237 -2.81 -16.42 24.26
N GLY A 238 -3.41 -16.77 25.40
CA GLY A 238 -3.45 -15.89 26.58
C GLY A 238 -4.58 -14.85 26.56
N PHE A 239 -5.39 -14.83 25.51
CA PHE A 239 -6.63 -14.07 25.41
C PHE A 239 -7.83 -15.02 25.36
N GLU A 240 -9.01 -14.51 25.70
CA GLU A 240 -10.27 -15.21 25.62
C GLU A 240 -11.41 -14.29 25.16
N PRO A 241 -12.47 -14.86 24.56
CA PRO A 241 -13.65 -14.10 24.22
C PRO A 241 -14.28 -13.50 25.47
N ARG A 242 -14.65 -12.22 25.42
CA ARG A 242 -15.40 -11.56 26.49
C ARG A 242 -16.71 -12.33 26.79
N SER A 243 -16.90 -12.72 28.05
CA SER A 243 -18.08 -13.46 28.51
C SER A 243 -19.38 -12.68 28.28
N GLY A 244 -20.42 -13.34 27.77
CA GLY A 244 -21.76 -12.76 27.58
C GLY A 244 -22.14 -12.45 26.13
N ALA A 245 -21.26 -12.70 25.15
CA ALA A 245 -21.62 -12.63 23.73
C ALA A 245 -22.44 -13.87 23.33
N LEU A 246 -23.75 -13.69 23.16
CA LEU A 246 -24.55 -14.60 22.34
C LEU A 246 -24.21 -14.31 20.88
N ASP A 247 -23.78 -15.33 20.14
CA ASP A 247 -23.34 -15.37 18.73
C ASP A 247 -21.84 -15.24 18.42
N ASN A 248 -21.36 -16.28 17.74
CA ASN A 248 -19.97 -16.63 17.43
C ASN A 248 -19.36 -15.85 16.24
N THR A 249 -19.42 -14.52 16.20
CA THR A 249 -18.79 -13.80 15.07
C THR A 249 -18.04 -12.52 15.40
N TYR A 250 -18.28 -11.84 16.53
CA TYR A 250 -17.59 -10.57 16.84
C TYR A 250 -17.33 -10.38 18.34
N THR A 251 -16.88 -11.43 19.02
CA THR A 251 -16.54 -11.30 20.44
C THR A 251 -15.17 -10.66 20.58
N GLU A 252 -15.07 -9.57 21.33
CA GLU A 252 -13.80 -8.96 21.71
C GLU A 252 -12.92 -9.98 22.44
N CYS A 253 -11.65 -10.08 22.07
CA CYS A 253 -10.67 -10.91 22.75
C CYS A 253 -9.95 -10.08 23.82
N ILE A 254 -10.13 -10.47 25.08
CA ILE A 254 -9.52 -9.81 26.24
C ILE A 254 -8.46 -10.72 26.85
N ARG A 255 -7.47 -10.13 27.53
CA ARG A 255 -6.43 -10.91 28.22
C ARG A 255 -7.06 -11.74 29.34
N LYS A 256 -6.65 -13.01 29.46
CA LYS A 256 -7.03 -13.89 30.57
C LYS A 256 -6.46 -13.40 31.89
N THR A 257 -5.18 -13.03 31.87
CA THR A 257 -4.46 -12.52 33.04
C THR A 257 -3.95 -11.10 32.78
N GLN A 258 -4.12 -10.22 33.77
CA GLN A 258 -3.56 -8.87 33.73
C GLN A 258 -2.03 -8.92 33.76
N LEU A 259 -1.40 -8.11 32.92
CA LEU A 259 0.06 -7.95 32.86
C LEU A 259 0.61 -7.34 34.15
N ARG A 260 1.79 -7.78 34.56
CA ARG A 260 2.50 -7.25 35.74
C ARG A 260 3.68 -6.37 35.37
N CYS A 261 3.93 -6.20 34.07
CA CYS A 261 5.12 -5.61 33.49
C CYS A 261 6.38 -6.44 33.80
N ASN A 262 6.79 -6.47 35.06
CA ASN A 262 7.91 -7.27 35.54
C ASN A 262 7.54 -8.75 35.60
N GLY A 263 8.34 -9.58 34.92
CA GLY A 263 8.14 -11.03 34.85
C GLY A 263 7.10 -11.46 33.82
N ASP A 264 6.54 -10.54 33.03
CA ASP A 264 5.83 -10.92 31.80
C ASP A 264 6.82 -11.53 30.80
N GLY A 265 6.30 -12.26 29.82
CA GLY A 265 7.11 -12.77 28.71
C GLY A 265 6.34 -12.70 27.40
N PHE A 266 6.82 -13.39 26.37
CA PHE A 266 6.27 -13.28 25.02
C PHE A 266 5.88 -14.62 24.43
N PHE A 267 4.68 -14.67 23.87
CA PHE A 267 4.26 -15.76 23.01
C PHE A 267 4.53 -15.41 21.55
N TRP A 268 5.14 -16.36 20.86
CA TRP A 268 5.51 -16.21 19.46
C TRP A 268 4.39 -16.74 18.53
N LEU A 269 3.76 -15.82 17.81
CA LEU A 269 2.86 -16.10 16.70
C LEU A 269 3.64 -16.15 15.38
N ARG A 270 3.58 -17.30 14.68
CA ARG A 270 4.25 -17.53 13.39
C ARG A 270 3.34 -17.25 12.21
N ASN A 271 3.94 -16.91 11.08
CA ASN A 271 3.26 -16.76 9.79
C ASN A 271 2.18 -15.68 9.79
N MET A 272 2.45 -14.56 10.45
CA MET A 272 1.49 -13.47 10.64
C MET A 272 1.69 -12.36 9.60
N LYS A 273 0.58 -11.81 9.12
CA LYS A 273 0.50 -10.40 8.72
C LYS A 273 0.62 -9.57 9.99
N LEU A 274 1.64 -8.72 10.10
CA LEU A 274 1.82 -7.86 11.28
C LEU A 274 0.56 -7.00 11.51
N PRO A 275 0.21 -6.65 12.75
CA PRO A 275 -0.92 -5.78 13.05
C PRO A 275 -0.80 -4.41 12.36
N ASP A 276 -1.89 -3.66 12.33
CA ASP A 276 -1.86 -2.23 11.93
C ASP A 276 -0.78 -1.49 12.72
N THR A 277 0.07 -0.72 12.04
CA THR A 277 1.23 -0.06 12.67
C THR A 277 0.93 1.37 13.12
N SER A 278 -0.33 1.82 13.06
CA SER A 278 -0.76 3.15 13.51
C SER A 278 -0.41 3.36 14.98
N GLY A 279 0.49 4.32 15.25
CA GLY A 279 0.97 4.62 16.60
C GLY A 279 2.06 3.66 17.12
N ALA A 280 2.54 2.72 16.28
CA ALA A 280 3.64 1.85 16.64
C ALA A 280 4.98 2.61 16.68
N ILE A 281 5.87 2.19 17.58
CA ILE A 281 7.21 2.77 17.74
C ILE A 281 8.19 1.95 16.89
N VAL A 282 8.97 2.62 16.04
CA VAL A 282 9.86 1.96 15.07
C VAL A 282 11.31 2.39 15.27
N ASP A 283 12.22 1.43 15.39
CA ASP A 283 13.67 1.64 15.33
C ASP A 283 14.34 0.59 14.44
N LYS A 284 14.67 0.97 13.20
CA LYS A 284 15.25 0.06 12.20
C LYS A 284 16.73 -0.29 12.43
N ARG A 285 17.37 0.30 13.45
CA ARG A 285 18.81 0.15 13.69
C ARG A 285 19.16 -0.99 14.64
N ILE A 286 18.18 -1.47 15.40
CA ILE A 286 18.38 -2.45 16.46
C ILE A 286 17.95 -3.84 16.02
N GLY A 287 18.45 -4.86 16.72
CA GLY A 287 18.06 -6.25 16.48
C GLY A 287 16.89 -6.70 17.35
N LEU A 288 16.36 -7.89 17.05
CA LEU A 288 15.23 -8.48 17.75
C LEU A 288 15.41 -8.59 19.27
N LYS A 289 16.62 -8.93 19.74
CA LYS A 289 16.90 -9.05 21.18
C LYS A 289 16.77 -7.71 21.91
N GLU A 290 17.33 -6.64 21.35
CA GLU A 290 17.18 -5.30 21.93
C GLU A 290 15.72 -4.81 21.84
N CYS A 291 15.00 -5.24 20.79
CA CYS A 291 13.57 -4.98 20.66
C CYS A 291 12.76 -5.63 21.80
N GLU A 292 13.08 -6.88 22.15
CA GLU A 292 12.51 -7.59 23.30
C GLU A 292 12.83 -6.85 24.60
N ASP A 293 14.09 -6.50 24.84
CA ASP A 293 14.53 -5.80 26.05
C ASP A 293 13.77 -4.46 26.21
N ARG A 294 13.63 -3.67 25.14
CA ARG A 294 12.87 -2.41 25.14
C ARG A 294 11.38 -2.65 25.43
N CYS A 295 10.79 -3.71 24.89
CA CYS A 295 9.39 -4.03 25.14
C CYS A 295 9.15 -4.51 26.58
N ILE A 296 10.11 -5.22 27.19
CA ILE A 296 10.05 -5.60 28.60
C ILE A 296 10.06 -4.36 29.49
N GLU A 297 10.98 -3.43 29.23
CA GLU A 297 11.16 -2.18 29.99
C GLU A 297 9.95 -1.24 29.88
N ASP A 298 9.31 -1.17 28.71
CA ASP A 298 8.08 -0.40 28.53
C ASP A 298 6.85 -1.20 28.96
N CYS A 299 6.29 -0.89 30.13
CA CYS A 299 5.08 -1.55 30.64
C CYS A 299 3.83 -1.40 29.75
N ASN A 300 3.82 -0.44 28.81
CA ASN A 300 2.73 -0.29 27.86
C ASN A 300 2.93 -1.13 26.59
N CYS A 301 4.11 -1.69 26.35
CA CYS A 301 4.36 -2.52 25.18
C CYS A 301 3.50 -3.78 25.23
N THR A 302 2.73 -4.02 24.16
CA THR A 302 1.81 -5.15 24.01
C THR A 302 2.37 -6.23 23.08
N ALA A 303 3.18 -5.85 22.10
CA ALA A 303 3.85 -6.76 21.19
C ALA A 303 5.06 -6.12 20.50
N PHE A 304 5.92 -6.96 19.91
CA PHE A 304 7.01 -6.51 19.05
C PHE A 304 7.27 -7.46 17.88
N ALA A 305 7.97 -6.97 16.85
CA ALA A 305 8.44 -7.75 15.71
C ALA A 305 9.66 -7.11 15.04
N ASN A 306 10.31 -7.86 14.14
CA ASN A 306 11.27 -7.29 13.21
C ASN A 306 10.55 -6.41 12.17
N THR A 307 11.25 -5.41 11.64
CA THR A 307 10.73 -4.59 10.52
C THR A 307 11.12 -5.14 9.15
N ASN A 308 12.22 -5.90 9.10
CA ASN A 308 12.73 -6.54 7.91
C ASN A 308 13.03 -8.02 8.23
N VAL A 309 12.56 -8.94 7.39
CA VAL A 309 12.72 -10.40 7.58
C VAL A 309 13.91 -11.00 6.83
N GLN A 310 14.62 -10.20 6.02
CA GLN A 310 15.81 -10.63 5.30
C GLN A 310 16.98 -10.88 6.26
N ASP A 311 17.93 -11.72 5.83
CA ASP A 311 19.22 -11.97 6.51
C ASP A 311 19.10 -12.35 7.99
N GLY A 312 18.04 -13.06 8.37
CA GLY A 312 17.79 -13.48 9.76
C GLY A 312 17.02 -12.48 10.62
N GLY A 313 16.57 -11.37 10.03
CA GLY A 313 15.68 -10.39 10.66
C GLY A 313 16.40 -9.19 11.25
N SER A 314 15.85 -7.99 11.04
CA SER A 314 16.39 -6.75 11.59
C SER A 314 15.34 -5.65 11.81
N GLY A 315 15.73 -4.67 12.62
CA GLY A 315 14.88 -3.56 13.04
C GLY A 315 13.84 -3.98 14.07
N CYS A 316 13.19 -3.00 14.65
CA CYS A 316 12.22 -3.18 15.71
C CYS A 316 10.97 -2.36 15.45
N VAL A 317 9.81 -2.99 15.61
CA VAL A 317 8.51 -2.34 15.72
C VAL A 317 7.84 -2.80 17.02
N LEU A 318 7.38 -1.84 17.82
CA LEU A 318 6.69 -2.05 19.10
C LEU A 318 5.26 -1.52 19.01
N TRP A 319 4.31 -2.29 19.51
CA TRP A 319 2.93 -1.85 19.69
C TRP A 319 2.67 -1.55 21.16
N THR A 320 1.88 -0.51 21.43
CA THR A 320 1.44 -0.12 22.78
C THR A 320 -0.08 -0.13 22.94
N SER A 321 -0.80 -0.43 21.86
CA SER A 321 -2.26 -0.52 21.81
C SER A 321 -2.71 -1.96 21.58
N GLU A 322 -4.03 -2.14 21.48
CA GLU A 322 -4.60 -3.40 21.00
C GLU A 322 -4.09 -3.71 19.59
N LEU A 323 -3.94 -5.00 19.31
CA LEU A 323 -3.40 -5.48 18.05
C LEU A 323 -4.56 -5.72 17.07
N ALA A 324 -4.62 -4.97 15.98
CA ALA A 324 -5.73 -5.03 15.02
C ALA A 324 -5.28 -5.55 13.65
N ASP A 325 -6.23 -6.08 12.88
CA ASP A 325 -6.06 -6.49 11.48
C ASP A 325 -4.95 -7.54 11.25
N ILE A 326 -4.94 -8.58 12.09
CA ILE A 326 -3.97 -9.67 12.04
C ILE A 326 -4.53 -10.84 11.22
N ARG A 327 -3.70 -11.43 10.39
CA ARG A 327 -4.02 -12.62 9.60
C ARG A 327 -2.90 -13.64 9.70
N ARG A 328 -3.25 -14.93 9.75
CA ARG A 328 -2.31 -16.04 9.61
C ARG A 328 -2.27 -16.55 8.17
N PHE A 329 -1.07 -16.82 7.68
CA PHE A 329 -0.84 -17.50 6.42
C PHE A 329 -0.37 -18.94 6.65
N ALA A 330 -0.62 -19.83 5.69
CA ALA A 330 -0.13 -21.20 5.75
C ALA A 330 1.40 -21.27 5.58
N ASN A 331 1.94 -20.55 4.58
CA ASN A 331 3.34 -20.65 4.15
C ASN A 331 4.00 -19.28 3.89
N ALA A 332 3.52 -18.21 4.54
CA ALA A 332 4.01 -16.84 4.37
C ALA A 332 3.95 -16.06 5.70
N GLY A 333 4.08 -14.75 5.65
CA GLY A 333 4.05 -13.89 6.84
C GLY A 333 5.37 -13.84 7.59
N GLN A 334 5.32 -13.34 8.82
CA GLN A 334 6.46 -13.19 9.71
C GLN A 334 6.08 -13.41 11.18
N ASP A 335 7.07 -13.31 12.05
CA ASP A 335 6.91 -13.57 13.47
C ASP A 335 6.43 -12.33 14.23
N LEU A 336 5.45 -12.51 15.12
CA LEU A 336 4.94 -11.49 16.03
C LEU A 336 5.04 -12.01 17.47
N TYR A 337 5.66 -11.23 18.35
CA TYR A 337 5.87 -11.57 19.75
C TYR A 337 4.87 -10.79 20.60
N VAL A 338 3.88 -11.47 21.15
CA VAL A 338 2.80 -10.84 21.95
C VAL A 338 3.11 -11.01 23.43
N ARG A 339 3.12 -9.91 24.17
CA ARG A 339 3.38 -9.92 25.62
C ARG A 339 2.25 -10.63 26.35
N LEU A 340 2.57 -11.55 27.24
CA LEU A 340 1.62 -12.28 28.10
C LEU A 340 2.14 -12.32 29.54
N ALA A 341 1.22 -12.50 30.49
CA ALA A 341 1.61 -12.82 31.86
C ALA A 341 2.32 -14.19 31.89
N ALA A 342 3.28 -14.37 32.80
CA ALA A 342 4.06 -15.62 32.90
C ALA A 342 3.22 -16.90 32.99
N VAL A 343 2.03 -16.81 33.59
CA VAL A 343 1.12 -17.95 33.77
C VAL A 343 0.43 -18.41 32.48
N ASP A 344 0.41 -17.56 31.45
CA ASP A 344 -0.28 -17.81 30.17
C ASP A 344 0.68 -18.22 29.04
N LEU A 345 1.99 -18.28 29.30
CA LEU A 345 3.04 -18.56 28.30
C LEU A 345 3.10 -20.00 27.80
#